data_AF-A0A0B6Y1G8-F1
#
_entry.id   AF-A0A0B6Y1G8-F1
#
_cell.length_a   1.000
_cell.length_b   1.000
_cell.length_c   1.000
_cell.angle_alpha   90.00
_cell.angle_beta   90.00
_cell.angle_gamma   90.00
#
_symmetry.space_group_name_H-M   'P 1'
#
loop_
_entity.id
_entity.type
_entity.pdbx_description
1 polymer ?
#
loop_
_entity_poly.entity_id
_entity_poly.type
_entity_poly.pdbx_seq_one_letter_code
_entity_poly.pdbx_strand_id
1 'polypeptide(L)'
;LNVCKLVFKVSRSDKNDMFFLEDNILNLLLETIHSADHVSSCEALVYCVGAIKFLSGNSDVLKRLAKLDCVKTLAALIHSINKANQD
;
A
#
# COMPACT_ATOMS: atom_id res chain seq x y z
N LEU A 1 -4.87 1.72 12.25
CA LEU A 1 -5.41 0.37 11.98
C LEU A 1 -6.78 0.37 11.26
N ASN A 2 -7.86 0.91 11.85
CA ASN A 2 -9.22 0.82 11.27
C ASN A 2 -9.33 1.40 9.85
N VAL A 3 -8.63 2.50 9.57
CA VAL A 3 -8.58 3.12 8.23
C VAL A 3 -7.92 2.18 7.22
N CYS A 4 -6.78 1.54 7.56
CA CYS A 4 -6.11 0.57 6.68
C CYS A 4 -7.01 -0.64 6.39
N LYS A 5 -7.75 -1.13 7.39
CA LYS A 5 -8.77 -2.19 7.22
C LYS A 5 -9.87 -1.78 6.26
N LEU A 6 -10.36 -0.54 6.36
CA LEU A 6 -11.36 0.01 5.47
C LEU A 6 -10.84 0.10 4.03
N VAL A 7 -9.65 0.68 3.85
CA VAL A 7 -8.97 0.79 2.55
C VAL A 7 -8.84 -0.58 1.89
N PHE A 8 -8.35 -1.58 2.63
CA PHE A 8 -8.27 -2.97 2.16
C PHE A 8 -9.63 -3.55 1.78
N LYS A 9 -10.68 -3.30 2.59
CA LYS A 9 -12.02 -3.81 2.30
C LYS A 9 -12.58 -3.20 1.01
N VAL A 10 -12.40 -1.89 0.81
CA VAL A 10 -12.88 -1.17 -0.37
C VAL A 10 -12.11 -1.60 -1.63
N SER A 11 -10.80 -1.80 -1.54
CA SER A 11 -9.96 -2.19 -2.68
C SER A 11 -10.27 -3.60 -3.23
N ARG A 12 -11.03 -4.43 -2.52
CA ARG A 12 -11.37 -5.79 -2.97
C ARG A 12 -12.39 -5.85 -4.10
N SER A 13 -13.11 -4.75 -4.34
CA SER A 13 -14.08 -4.65 -5.41
C SER A 13 -13.50 -3.78 -6.51
N ASP A 14 -13.28 -4.36 -7.69
CA ASP A 14 -12.81 -3.67 -8.90
C ASP A 14 -13.68 -2.46 -9.29
N LYS A 15 -14.97 -2.51 -8.99
CA LYS A 15 -15.90 -1.36 -9.13
C LYS A 15 -15.46 -0.10 -8.40
N ASN A 16 -14.58 -0.22 -7.40
CA ASN A 16 -14.08 0.90 -6.62
C ASN A 16 -12.72 1.43 -7.12
N ASP A 17 -12.06 0.77 -8.07
CA ASP A 17 -10.69 1.10 -8.48
C ASP A 17 -10.52 2.55 -8.94
N MET A 18 -11.54 3.09 -9.62
CA MET A 18 -11.52 4.47 -10.11
C MET A 18 -11.49 5.49 -8.97
N PHE A 19 -12.12 5.21 -7.82
CA PHE A 19 -12.04 6.11 -6.66
C PHE A 19 -10.63 6.18 -6.09
N PHE A 20 -9.78 5.17 -6.28
CA PHE A 20 -8.38 5.25 -5.85
C PHE A 20 -7.52 6.13 -6.76
N LEU A 21 -7.96 6.38 -8.00
CA LEU A 21 -7.29 7.33 -8.90
C LEU A 21 -7.66 8.78 -8.57
N GLU A 22 -8.71 9.00 -7.79
CA GLU A 22 -9.13 10.32 -7.36
C GLU A 22 -8.21 10.86 -6.26
N ASP A 23 -8.00 12.18 -6.32
CA ASP A 23 -7.22 12.94 -5.36
C ASP A 23 -5.83 12.35 -5.08
N ASN A 24 -5.53 12.14 -3.79
CA ASN A 24 -4.23 11.77 -3.29
C ASN A 24 -4.24 10.39 -2.61
N ILE A 25 -5.27 9.56 -2.84
CA ILE A 25 -5.47 8.33 -2.07
C ILE A 25 -4.31 7.35 -2.22
N LEU A 26 -3.85 7.11 -3.46
CA LEU A 26 -2.71 6.22 -3.71
C LEU A 26 -1.40 6.75 -3.11
N ASN A 27 -1.19 8.06 -3.16
CA ASN A 27 -0.03 8.69 -2.54
C ASN A 27 -0.05 8.51 -1.02
N LEU A 28 -1.18 8.81 -0.36
CA LEU A 28 -1.34 8.63 1.08
C LEU A 28 -1.17 7.16 1.49
N LEU A 29 -1.65 6.22 0.68
CA LEU A 29 -1.45 4.79 0.92
C LEU A 29 0.04 4.41 0.86
N LEU A 30 0.77 4.88 -0.15
CA LEU A 30 2.20 4.62 -0.29
C LEU A 30 3.03 5.32 0.79
N GLU A 31 2.69 6.55 1.14
CA GLU A 31 3.31 7.28 2.25
C GLU A 31 3.11 6.54 3.58
N THR A 32 1.89 6.05 3.84
CA THR A 32 1.59 5.22 5.02
C THR A 32 2.46 3.97 5.05
N ILE A 33 2.67 3.30 3.91
CA ILE A 33 3.57 2.13 3.83
C ILE A 33 5.02 2.52 4.09
N HIS A 34 5.46 3.66 3.55
CA HIS A 34 6.82 4.14 3.65
C HIS A 34 7.20 4.58 5.07
N SER A 35 6.30 5.28 5.76
CA SER A 35 6.57 5.90 7.07
C SER A 35 6.20 5.04 8.26
N ALA A 36 5.45 3.95 8.07
CA ALA A 36 5.01 3.11 9.18
C ALA A 36 6.19 2.35 9.80
N ASP A 37 6.24 2.34 11.14
CA ASP A 37 7.12 1.43 11.86
C ASP A 37 6.59 -0.01 11.71
N HIS A 38 7.32 -0.79 10.94
CA HIS A 38 7.05 -2.20 10.69
C HIS A 38 6.94 -3.10 11.92
N VAL A 39 7.60 -2.77 13.04
CA VAL A 39 7.53 -3.58 14.27
C VAL A 39 6.18 -3.36 14.97
N SER A 40 5.81 -2.11 15.22
CA SER A 40 4.57 -1.76 15.91
C SER A 40 3.31 -1.77 15.03
N SER A 41 3.46 -1.61 13.71
CA SER A 41 2.35 -1.40 12.77
C SER A 41 2.19 -2.53 11.74
N CYS A 42 2.69 -3.73 12.04
CA CYS A 42 2.68 -4.87 11.13
C CYS A 42 1.28 -5.19 10.56
N GLU A 43 0.25 -5.18 11.39
CA GLU A 43 -1.13 -5.48 10.97
C GLU A 43 -1.64 -4.43 9.96
N ALA A 44 -1.37 -3.14 10.21
CA ALA A 44 -1.76 -2.06 9.31
C ALA A 44 -1.06 -2.19 7.95
N LEU A 45 0.24 -2.52 7.96
CA LEU A 45 1.04 -2.75 6.75
C LEU A 45 0.51 -3.91 5.92
N VAL A 46 0.10 -5.03 6.55
CA VAL A 46 -0.53 -6.16 5.84
C VAL A 46 -1.77 -5.71 5.08
N TYR A 47 -2.62 -4.89 5.68
CA TYR A 47 -3.80 -4.34 4.99
C TYR A 47 -3.42 -3.40 3.85
N CYS A 48 -2.45 -2.50 4.06
CA CYS A 48 -2.01 -1.56 3.03
C CYS A 48 -1.39 -2.27 1.82
N VAL A 49 -0.47 -3.22 2.05
CA VAL A 49 0.14 -4.02 0.97
C VAL A 49 -0.89 -4.93 0.30
N GLY A 50 -1.82 -5.51 1.08
CA GLY A 50 -2.94 -6.27 0.55
C GLY A 50 -3.85 -5.43 -0.36
N ALA A 51 -4.06 -4.15 -0.02
CA ALA A 51 -4.82 -3.23 -0.86
C ALA A 51 -4.10 -2.98 -2.20
N ILE A 52 -2.78 -2.71 -2.16
CA ILE A 52 -1.94 -2.54 -3.36
C ILE A 52 -2.10 -3.74 -4.31
N LYS A 53 -2.09 -4.98 -3.77
CA LYS A 53 -2.28 -6.20 -4.58
C LYS A 53 -3.58 -6.18 -5.37
N PHE A 54 -4.70 -5.81 -4.76
CA PHE A 54 -5.99 -5.80 -5.47
C PHE A 54 -6.02 -4.69 -6.52
N LEU A 55 -5.59 -3.48 -6.13
CA LEU A 55 -5.55 -2.29 -6.98
C LEU A 55 -4.64 -2.47 -8.20
N SER A 56 -3.50 -3.16 -8.04
CA SER A 56 -2.57 -3.43 -9.14
C SER A 56 -3.12 -4.35 -10.24
N GLY A 57 -4.27 -4.98 -10.02
CA GLY A 57 -4.98 -5.75 -11.05
C GLY A 57 -5.61 -4.85 -12.13
N ASN A 58 -5.82 -3.57 -11.83
CA ASN A 58 -6.32 -2.59 -12.78
C ASN A 58 -5.17 -1.86 -13.49
N SER A 59 -5.18 -1.86 -14.83
CA SER A 59 -4.07 -1.32 -15.62
C SER A 59 -3.81 0.17 -15.41
N ASP A 60 -4.84 0.97 -15.13
CA ASP A 60 -4.68 2.42 -14.96
C ASP A 60 -4.20 2.76 -13.55
N VAL A 61 -4.69 2.04 -12.54
CA VAL A 61 -4.16 2.10 -11.18
C VAL A 61 -2.71 1.62 -11.13
N LEU A 62 -2.37 0.54 -11.83
CA LEU A 62 -1.00 0.04 -11.94
C LEU A 62 -0.05 1.09 -12.55
N LYS A 63 -0.45 1.74 -13.64
CA LYS A 63 0.34 2.84 -14.25
C LYS A 63 0.54 3.99 -13.25
N ARG A 64 -0.50 4.33 -12.47
CA ARG A 64 -0.39 5.38 -11.45
C ARG A 64 0.55 4.96 -10.32
N LEU A 65 0.40 3.76 -9.78
CA LEU A 65 1.29 3.20 -8.75
C LEU A 65 2.76 3.17 -9.22
N ALA A 66 3.02 2.79 -10.48
CA ALA A 66 4.36 2.80 -11.04
C ALA A 66 4.97 4.21 -11.10
N LYS A 67 4.18 5.23 -11.46
CA LYS A 67 4.61 6.64 -11.44
C LYS A 67 4.86 7.18 -10.03
N LEU A 68 4.29 6.56 -9.01
CA LEU A 68 4.43 6.94 -7.60
C LEU A 68 5.50 6.11 -6.88
N ASP A 69 6.43 5.49 -7.62
CA ASP A 69 7.52 4.70 -7.05
C ASP A 69 7.06 3.54 -6.14
N CYS A 70 5.87 2.96 -6.38
CA CYS A 70 5.31 1.89 -5.55
C CYS A 70 6.29 0.72 -5.32
N VAL A 71 7.03 0.30 -6.36
CA VAL A 71 8.01 -0.79 -6.25
C VAL A 71 9.15 -0.41 -5.30
N LYS A 72 9.65 0.82 -5.39
CA LYS A 72 10.71 1.33 -4.50
C LYS A 72 10.22 1.37 -3.05
N THR A 73 8.99 1.82 -2.81
CA THR A 73 8.37 1.83 -1.48
C THR A 73 8.27 0.43 -0.88
N LEU A 74 7.79 -0.55 -1.66
CA LEU A 74 7.69 -1.94 -1.19
C LEU A 74 9.06 -2.57 -0.95
N ALA A 75 10.05 -2.29 -1.81
CA ALA A 75 11.41 -2.77 -1.62
C ALA A 75 12.06 -2.19 -0.35
N ALA A 76 11.84 -0.90 -0.08
CA ALA A 76 12.31 -0.25 1.15
C ALA A 76 11.69 -0.88 2.40
N LEU A 77 10.39 -1.20 2.37
CA LEU A 77 9.72 -1.90 3.47
C LEU A 77 10.35 -3.28 3.73
N ILE A 78 10.53 -4.09 2.69
CA ILE A 78 11.15 -5.42 2.81
C ILE A 78 12.58 -5.31 3.34
N HIS A 79 13.34 -4.33 2.85
CA HIS A 79 14.69 -4.08 3.34
C HIS A 79 14.72 -3.72 4.83
N SER A 80 13.81 -2.85 5.28
CA SER A 80 13.67 -2.50 6.71
C SER A 80 13.36 -3.74 7.55
N ILE A 81 12.40 -4.57 7.12
CA ILE A 81 12.03 -5.82 7.79
C ILE A 81 13.23 -6.76 7.89
N ASN A 82 13.98 -6.94 6.81
CA ASN A 82 15.14 -7.83 6.83
C ASN A 82 16.23 -7.32 7.78
N LYS A 83 16.48 -6.00 7.79
CA LYS A 83 17.46 -5.39 8.68
C LYS A 83 17.10 -5.60 10.15
N ALA A 84 15.83 -5.39 10.52
CA ALA A 84 15.38 -5.57 11.90
C ALA A 84 15.40 -7.03 12.40
N ASN A 85 15.51 -8.02 11.49
CA ASN A 85 15.62 -9.44 11.85
C ASN A 85 17.07 -9.96 11.78
N GLN A 86 18.04 -9.11 11.41
CA GLN A 86 19.47 -9.45 11.42
C GLN A 86 20.17 -9.08 12.74
N ASP A 87 19.52 -8.24 13.56
CA ASP A 87 19.92 -7.87 14.92
C ASP A 87 19.32 -8.84 15.96
#